data_AF-A0A420VZX1-F1
#
_entry.id   AF-A0A420VZX1-F1
#
_cell.length_a   1.000
_cell.length_b   1.000
_cell.length_c   1.000
_cell.angle_alpha   90.00
_cell.angle_beta   90.00
_cell.angle_gamma   90.00
#
_symmetry.space_group_name_H-M   'P 1'
#
loop_
_entity.id
_entity.type
_entity.pdbx_description
1 polymer ?
#
loop_
_entity_poly.entity_id
_entity_poly.type
_entity_poly.pdbx_seq_one_letter_code
_entity_poly.pdbx_strand_id
1 'polypeptide(L)'
;MNKLFTTAALVCALSLGFTSCSKDDNNTIQVETPKVIKDLKSNSKTDFTQGELAVKNDIFSLKNFKQFARSEDGKPTAEAAKIYYYNFSENDGTDIKTNMISLSGDTKVTLTANTENGYTLSYIDKAFNDVVATDNFTAISSNSSAIYKMKFGGQESVRSESGWCNYDGDNNHLVTAQENRTLIISKHGKPFFKLKMNSIYENEKANEDANNFVFYSIDYQEFK
;
A
#
# COMPACT_ATOMS: atom_id res chain seq x y z
N MET A 1 31.30 -61.85 -35.77
CA MET A 1 32.40 -62.47 -35.00
C MET A 1 32.39 -61.80 -33.63
N ASN A 2 31.75 -62.43 -32.64
CA ASN A 2 32.37 -63.18 -31.52
C ASN A 2 33.13 -62.22 -30.59
N LYS A 3 32.62 -61.83 -29.41
CA LYS A 3 32.19 -62.55 -28.18
C LYS A 3 33.23 -62.31 -27.06
N LEU A 4 32.72 -62.34 -25.82
CA LEU A 4 33.38 -62.54 -24.52
C LEU A 4 33.71 -61.28 -23.67
N PHE A 5 33.43 -61.19 -22.36
CA PHE A 5 32.48 -61.84 -21.42
C PHE A 5 32.75 -61.30 -19.99
N THR A 6 31.68 -60.97 -19.22
CA THR A 6 31.46 -61.20 -17.74
C THR A 6 32.42 -60.59 -16.67
N THR A 7 32.09 -60.25 -15.41
CA THR A 7 30.93 -60.23 -14.45
C THR A 7 31.39 -59.31 -13.27
N ALA A 8 30.56 -58.59 -12.51
CA ALA A 8 29.88 -59.00 -11.26
C ALA A 8 29.14 -57.75 -10.71
N ALA A 9 27.80 -57.73 -10.61
CA ALA A 9 26.93 -58.29 -9.57
C ALA A 9 26.92 -57.52 -8.24
N LEU A 10 25.83 -56.78 -7.97
CA LEU A 10 25.13 -56.90 -6.69
C LEU A 10 23.63 -56.55 -6.86
N VAL A 11 22.82 -57.53 -6.49
CA VAL A 11 21.36 -57.51 -6.41
C VAL A 11 20.96 -56.93 -5.07
N CYS A 12 19.93 -56.08 -5.04
CA CYS A 12 18.94 -56.07 -3.96
C CYS A 12 17.60 -55.59 -4.53
N ALA A 13 16.71 -56.55 -4.76
CA ALA A 13 15.30 -56.33 -5.00
C ALA A 13 14.59 -56.15 -3.66
N LEU A 14 13.71 -55.16 -3.54
CA LEU A 14 12.53 -55.22 -2.67
C LEU A 14 11.41 -54.42 -3.32
N SER A 15 10.49 -55.14 -3.95
CA SER A 15 9.17 -54.67 -4.31
C SER A 15 8.22 -54.89 -3.13
N LEU A 16 7.61 -53.82 -2.62
CA LEU A 16 6.34 -53.88 -1.91
C LEU A 16 5.47 -52.72 -2.44
N GLY A 17 4.43 -53.08 -3.18
CA GLY A 17 3.36 -52.17 -3.52
C GLY A 17 2.31 -52.17 -2.42
N PHE A 18 1.73 -51.01 -2.17
CA PHE A 18 0.36 -50.89 -1.65
C PHE A 18 -0.31 -49.72 -2.37
N THR A 19 -1.39 -50.05 -3.08
CA THR A 19 -2.50 -49.15 -3.39
C THR A 19 -3.53 -49.34 -2.28
N SER A 20 -4.02 -48.25 -1.66
CA SER A 20 -5.35 -48.21 -1.05
C SER A 20 -5.74 -46.77 -0.68
N CYS A 21 -6.99 -46.42 -1.00
CA CYS A 21 -7.64 -45.13 -0.82
C CYS A 21 -8.06 -44.81 0.62
N SER A 22 -8.17 -43.51 0.88
CA SER A 22 -9.34 -42.78 1.46
C SER A 22 -9.13 -42.07 2.80
N LYS A 23 -9.51 -40.78 2.76
CA LYS A 23 -10.06 -39.93 3.82
C LYS A 23 -9.20 -39.71 5.06
N ASP A 24 -8.70 -38.48 5.18
CA ASP A 24 -8.94 -37.67 6.37
C ASP A 24 -9.03 -36.20 5.97
N ASP A 25 -10.01 -35.53 6.56
CA ASP A 25 -10.31 -34.12 6.37
C ASP A 25 -9.10 -33.28 6.75
N ASN A 26 -8.49 -32.61 5.76
CA ASN A 26 -7.60 -31.51 6.06
C ASN A 26 -8.08 -30.29 5.31
N ASN A 27 -8.58 -29.35 6.10
CA ASN A 27 -8.96 -28.01 5.71
C ASN A 27 -7.77 -27.37 4.99
N THR A 28 -7.70 -27.50 3.66
CA THR A 28 -6.75 -26.75 2.85
C THR A 28 -7.13 -25.29 3.00
N ILE A 29 -6.45 -24.61 3.93
CA ILE A 29 -6.22 -23.19 3.83
C ILE A 29 -5.55 -23.03 2.46
N GLN A 30 -6.34 -22.59 1.48
CA GLN A 30 -5.76 -21.97 0.31
C GLN A 30 -4.99 -20.77 0.83
N VAL A 31 -3.67 -20.95 1.00
CA VAL A 31 -2.76 -19.82 1.03
C VAL A 31 -2.86 -19.26 -0.37
N GLU A 32 -3.81 -18.32 -0.57
CA GLU A 32 -3.76 -17.41 -1.68
C GLU A 32 -2.40 -16.71 -1.59
N THR A 33 -1.46 -17.25 -2.36
CA THR A 33 -0.25 -16.56 -2.75
C THR A 33 -0.72 -15.23 -3.34
N PRO A 34 -0.29 -14.07 -2.80
CA PRO A 34 -0.58 -12.80 -3.44
C PRO A 34 -0.10 -12.90 -4.89
N LYS A 35 -1.02 -12.73 -5.84
CA LYS A 35 -0.74 -12.77 -7.28
C LYS A 35 0.26 -11.66 -7.60
N VAL A 36 1.58 -11.78 -7.49
CA VAL A 36 2.50 -10.63 -7.73
C VAL A 36 2.05 -9.79 -8.93
N ILE A 37 1.75 -8.54 -8.59
CA ILE A 37 0.87 -7.58 -9.23
C ILE A 37 1.76 -6.49 -9.86
N LYS A 38 1.26 -5.85 -10.93
CA LYS A 38 1.77 -4.64 -11.61
C LYS A 38 2.94 -3.96 -10.88
N ASP A 39 4.19 -4.23 -11.29
CA ASP A 39 5.31 -3.33 -11.02
C ASP A 39 4.95 -1.99 -11.67
N LEU A 40 4.70 -0.95 -10.87
CA LEU A 40 4.33 0.35 -11.41
C LEU A 40 5.48 0.89 -12.26
N LYS A 41 6.74 0.61 -11.95
CA LYS A 41 7.84 1.04 -12.81
C LYS A 41 7.75 0.46 -14.23
N SER A 42 7.24 -0.77 -14.37
CA SER A 42 7.20 -1.49 -15.64
C SER A 42 5.84 -1.42 -16.36
N ASN A 43 4.76 -1.20 -15.63
CA ASN A 43 3.39 -1.26 -16.14
C ASN A 43 2.59 0.02 -15.87
N SER A 44 3.21 1.04 -15.28
CA SER A 44 2.59 2.35 -15.11
C SER A 44 2.19 2.91 -16.47
N LYS A 45 1.07 3.62 -16.49
CA LYS A 45 0.66 4.42 -17.66
C LYS A 45 1.43 5.74 -17.74
N THR A 46 2.22 6.05 -16.72
CA THR A 46 3.02 7.25 -16.59
C THR A 46 4.50 6.90 -16.44
N ASP A 47 5.36 7.74 -16.99
CA ASP A 47 6.82 7.56 -16.90
C ASP A 47 7.42 8.16 -15.63
N PHE A 48 6.60 8.78 -14.77
CA PHE A 48 7.02 9.55 -13.61
C PHE A 48 6.61 8.94 -12.26
N THR A 49 6.18 7.68 -12.21
CA THR A 49 5.80 6.99 -10.97
C THR A 49 6.68 5.76 -10.70
N GLN A 50 6.85 5.44 -9.43
CA GLN A 50 7.51 4.22 -8.96
C GLN A 50 6.69 3.62 -7.83
N GLY A 51 6.68 2.28 -7.75
CA GLY A 51 6.10 1.54 -6.65
C GLY A 51 5.74 0.12 -7.07
N GLU A 52 5.22 -0.63 -6.11
CA GLU A 52 4.61 -1.93 -6.35
C GLU A 52 3.14 -1.83 -5.98
N LEU A 53 2.28 -2.33 -6.84
CA LEU A 53 0.89 -2.53 -6.49
C LEU A 53 0.71 -4.01 -6.15
N ALA A 54 -0.17 -4.31 -5.21
CA ALA A 54 -0.64 -5.65 -4.90
C ALA A 54 -2.18 -5.73 -4.84
N VAL A 55 -2.80 -6.91 -5.00
CA VAL A 55 -4.25 -7.15 -4.96
C VAL A 55 -4.49 -8.51 -4.33
N LYS A 56 -5.30 -8.54 -3.27
CA LYS A 56 -5.81 -9.75 -2.62
C LYS A 56 -7.18 -9.48 -2.04
N ASN A 57 -8.17 -10.35 -2.30
CA ASN A 57 -9.54 -10.18 -1.81
C ASN A 57 -10.14 -8.78 -2.09
N ASP A 58 -9.96 -8.27 -3.31
CA ASP A 58 -10.36 -6.93 -3.75
C ASP A 58 -9.72 -5.76 -2.97
N ILE A 59 -8.69 -6.02 -2.17
CA ILE A 59 -7.90 -5.00 -1.48
C ILE A 59 -6.64 -4.79 -2.29
N PHE A 60 -6.42 -3.56 -2.73
CA PHE A 60 -5.20 -3.11 -3.37
C PHE A 60 -4.19 -2.68 -2.30
N SER A 61 -2.95 -3.13 -2.42
CA SER A 61 -1.85 -2.79 -1.52
C SER A 61 -0.75 -2.10 -2.30
N LEU A 62 -0.72 -0.78 -2.22
CA LEU A 62 0.34 0.05 -2.79
C LEU A 62 1.54 0.06 -1.83
N LYS A 63 2.73 -0.17 -2.37
CA LYS A 63 4.01 -0.20 -1.64
C LYS A 63 5.03 0.68 -2.36
N ASN A 64 5.85 1.36 -1.58
CA ASN A 64 6.95 2.18 -2.08
C ASN A 64 6.54 3.23 -3.12
N PHE A 65 5.32 3.77 -3.02
CA PHE A 65 4.83 4.72 -4.00
C PHE A 65 5.54 6.07 -3.88
N LYS A 66 6.11 6.48 -5.01
CA LYS A 66 6.79 7.76 -5.18
C LYS A 66 6.47 8.33 -6.56
N GLN A 67 6.33 9.64 -6.65
CA GLN A 67 6.28 10.35 -7.92
C GLN A 67 7.54 11.18 -8.10
N PHE A 68 8.09 11.20 -9.32
CA PHE A 68 9.25 12.01 -9.67
C PHE A 68 8.83 13.41 -10.09
N ALA A 69 9.69 14.39 -9.81
CA ALA A 69 9.55 15.73 -10.35
C ALA A 69 9.66 15.70 -11.88
N ARG A 70 9.13 16.73 -12.54
CA ARG A 70 9.22 16.89 -13.99
C ARG A 70 10.02 18.15 -14.32
N SER A 71 10.87 18.06 -15.34
CA SER A 71 11.53 19.21 -15.95
C SER A 71 10.54 20.08 -16.73
N GLU A 72 10.99 21.26 -17.17
CA GLU A 72 10.17 22.19 -17.95
C GLU A 72 9.66 21.58 -19.27
N ASP A 73 10.41 20.67 -19.87
CA ASP A 73 10.01 19.92 -21.08
C ASP A 73 9.11 18.70 -20.76
N GLY A 74 8.70 18.54 -19.50
CA GLY A 74 7.76 17.53 -19.06
C GLY A 74 8.35 16.14 -18.85
N LYS A 75 9.68 15.96 -18.91
CA LYS A 75 10.31 14.66 -18.65
C LYS A 75 10.46 14.41 -17.14
N PRO A 76 10.35 13.16 -16.66
CA PRO A 76 10.69 12.82 -15.29
C PRO A 76 12.15 13.12 -14.97
N THR A 77 12.42 13.61 -13.76
CA THR A 77 13.78 13.79 -13.22
C THR A 77 14.11 12.66 -12.24
N ALA A 78 15.35 12.63 -11.74
CA ALA A 78 15.74 11.71 -10.67
C ALA A 78 15.22 12.13 -9.28
N GLU A 79 14.71 13.36 -9.15
CA GLU A 79 14.27 13.94 -7.88
C GLU A 79 12.82 13.56 -7.60
N ALA A 80 12.48 13.39 -6.32
CA ALA A 80 11.09 13.23 -5.90
C ALA A 80 10.30 14.52 -6.12
N ALA A 81 9.05 14.42 -6.57
CA ALA A 81 8.14 15.55 -6.62
C ALA A 81 7.80 16.05 -5.21
N LYS A 82 7.47 17.34 -5.07
CA LYS A 82 7.00 17.92 -3.79
C LYS A 82 5.56 17.54 -3.45
N ILE A 83 4.79 17.10 -4.44
CA ILE A 83 3.41 16.65 -4.31
C ILE A 83 3.26 15.44 -5.21
N TYR A 84 2.71 14.35 -4.68
CA TYR A 84 2.33 13.20 -5.47
C TYR A 84 0.84 13.24 -5.74
N TYR A 85 0.44 12.85 -6.92
CA TYR A 85 -0.94 12.80 -7.38
C TYR A 85 -1.28 11.35 -7.66
N TYR A 86 -2.39 10.85 -7.10
CA TYR A 86 -2.80 9.45 -7.28
C TYR A 86 -4.29 9.33 -7.61
N ASN A 87 -4.62 8.36 -8.45
CA ASN A 87 -5.98 8.00 -8.79
C ASN A 87 -6.19 6.49 -8.55
N PHE A 88 -7.05 6.17 -7.58
CA PHE A 88 -7.29 4.79 -7.14
C PHE A 88 -8.01 3.94 -8.20
N SER A 89 -8.80 4.54 -9.09
CA SER A 89 -9.40 3.80 -10.22
C SER A 89 -8.39 3.48 -11.32
N GLU A 90 -7.36 4.31 -11.47
CA GLU A 90 -6.30 4.08 -12.46
C GLU A 90 -5.17 3.19 -11.94
N ASN A 91 -5.09 3.04 -10.62
CA ASN A 91 -4.02 2.35 -9.92
C ASN A 91 -2.65 2.88 -10.36
N ASP A 92 -2.53 4.21 -10.38
CA ASP A 92 -1.34 4.90 -10.84
C ASP A 92 -1.28 6.34 -10.32
N GLY A 93 -0.07 6.92 -10.40
CA GLY A 93 0.08 8.35 -10.23
C GLY A 93 -0.38 9.11 -11.46
N THR A 94 -0.86 10.33 -11.25
CA THR A 94 -1.49 11.15 -12.28
C THR A 94 -0.97 12.59 -12.22
N ASP A 95 -1.71 13.55 -12.81
CA ASP A 95 -1.49 14.98 -12.60
C ASP A 95 -2.58 15.60 -11.71
N ILE A 96 -2.44 16.89 -11.43
CA ILE A 96 -3.37 17.69 -10.62
C ILE A 96 -4.81 17.75 -11.18
N LYS A 97 -5.00 17.56 -12.49
CA LYS A 97 -6.34 17.65 -13.11
C LYS A 97 -7.10 16.35 -13.00
N THR A 98 -6.40 15.23 -12.88
CA THR A 98 -6.97 13.88 -13.00
C THR A 98 -6.87 13.06 -11.71
N ASN A 99 -6.19 13.58 -10.69
CA ASN A 99 -6.03 12.90 -9.41
C ASN A 99 -7.33 12.82 -8.60
N MET A 100 -7.37 11.81 -7.74
CA MET A 100 -8.34 11.73 -6.64
C MET A 100 -7.81 12.37 -5.38
N ILE A 101 -6.53 12.15 -5.09
CA ILE A 101 -5.82 12.72 -3.95
C ILE A 101 -4.48 13.30 -4.36
N SER A 102 -4.00 14.24 -3.56
CA SER A 102 -2.60 14.63 -3.51
C SER A 102 -1.98 14.18 -2.19
N LEU A 103 -0.75 13.69 -2.23
CA LEU A 103 0.08 13.34 -1.09
C LEU A 103 1.25 14.30 -1.02
N SER A 104 1.66 14.73 0.16
CA SER A 104 2.87 15.55 0.29
C SER A 104 4.10 14.75 -0.08
N GLY A 105 4.94 15.33 -0.92
CA GLY A 105 6.28 14.84 -1.23
C GLY A 105 7.33 15.15 -0.15
N ASP A 106 6.90 15.45 1.08
CA ASP A 106 7.72 15.95 2.17
C ASP A 106 7.21 15.44 3.55
N THR A 107 7.86 15.87 4.62
CA THR A 107 7.57 15.45 6.00
C THR A 107 6.27 16.00 6.57
N LYS A 108 5.48 16.78 5.82
CA LYS A 108 4.13 17.18 6.26
C LYS A 108 3.16 16.02 6.26
N VAL A 109 3.46 14.98 5.48
CA VAL A 109 2.72 13.73 5.38
C VAL A 109 1.22 13.94 5.14
N THR A 110 0.87 14.98 4.38
CA THR A 110 -0.51 15.38 4.12
C THR A 110 -1.10 14.54 2.99
N LEU A 111 -2.33 14.06 3.16
CA LEU A 111 -3.21 13.56 2.12
C LEU A 111 -4.37 14.54 1.95
N THR A 112 -4.63 15.01 0.74
CA THR A 112 -5.71 15.95 0.41
C THR A 112 -6.56 15.40 -0.73
N ALA A 113 -7.89 15.41 -0.59
CA ALA A 113 -8.79 15.03 -1.68
C ALA A 113 -8.93 16.17 -2.70
N ASN A 114 -9.03 15.82 -4.00
CA ASN A 114 -9.28 16.79 -5.05
C ASN A 114 -10.77 17.17 -5.10
N THR A 115 -11.11 18.30 -4.46
CA THR A 115 -12.47 18.81 -4.39
C THR A 115 -12.97 19.40 -5.70
N GLU A 116 -12.08 19.88 -6.58
CA GLU A 116 -12.45 20.37 -7.93
C GLU A 116 -13.03 19.23 -8.78
N ASN A 117 -12.55 18.00 -8.56
CA ASN A 117 -13.06 16.79 -9.19
C ASN A 117 -14.21 16.11 -8.42
N GLY A 118 -14.77 16.79 -7.41
CA GLY A 118 -15.90 16.31 -6.64
C GLY A 118 -15.57 15.23 -5.61
N TYR A 119 -14.30 15.07 -5.26
CA TYR A 119 -13.87 14.18 -4.18
C TYR A 119 -13.87 14.90 -2.83
N THR A 120 -14.28 14.19 -1.78
CA THR A 120 -14.18 14.67 -0.40
C THR A 120 -13.54 13.63 0.50
N LEU A 121 -13.03 14.06 1.65
CA LEU A 121 -12.34 13.21 2.62
C LEU A 121 -13.12 13.15 3.94
N SER A 122 -13.27 11.94 4.46
CA SER A 122 -13.78 11.67 5.81
C SER A 122 -12.95 10.57 6.47
N TYR A 123 -13.20 10.31 7.75
CA TYR A 123 -12.55 9.22 8.46
C TYR A 123 -13.51 8.50 9.41
N ILE A 124 -13.09 7.31 9.86
CA ILE A 124 -13.70 6.57 10.96
C ILE A 124 -12.60 5.84 11.74
N ASP A 125 -12.77 5.77 13.06
CA ASP A 125 -11.94 4.95 13.96
C ASP A 125 -12.50 3.53 14.02
N LYS A 126 -12.32 2.80 12.93
CA LYS A 126 -12.73 1.41 12.75
C LYS A 126 -11.71 0.70 11.87
N ALA A 127 -11.38 -0.55 12.19
CA ALA A 127 -10.42 -1.35 11.44
C ALA A 127 -10.84 -1.44 9.96
N PHE A 128 -9.87 -1.32 9.06
CA PHE A 128 -10.09 -1.21 7.61
C PHE A 128 -11.02 -2.27 7.01
N ASN A 129 -10.88 -3.53 7.45
CA ASN A 129 -11.70 -4.63 6.94
C ASN A 129 -13.15 -4.58 7.41
N ASP A 130 -13.44 -3.91 8.53
CA ASP A 130 -14.77 -3.85 9.14
C ASP A 130 -15.59 -2.64 8.64
N VAL A 131 -14.96 -1.73 7.90
CA VAL A 131 -15.62 -0.53 7.36
C VAL A 131 -16.50 -0.88 6.17
N VAL A 132 -17.77 -0.44 6.24
CA VAL A 132 -18.81 -0.62 5.22
C VAL A 132 -19.40 0.71 4.77
N ALA A 133 -20.00 0.78 3.58
CA ALA A 133 -20.46 2.03 2.97
C ALA A 133 -21.56 2.76 3.75
N THR A 134 -22.28 2.05 4.62
CA THR A 134 -23.37 2.59 5.46
C THR A 134 -22.91 3.05 6.83
N ASP A 135 -21.60 2.96 7.14
CA ASP A 135 -21.06 3.49 8.38
C ASP A 135 -21.21 5.03 8.43
N ASN A 136 -21.29 5.58 9.64
CA ASN A 136 -21.31 7.03 9.84
C ASN A 136 -19.88 7.57 9.85
N PHE A 137 -19.49 8.25 8.77
CA PHE A 137 -18.15 8.83 8.65
C PHE A 137 -18.07 10.26 9.20
N THR A 138 -16.95 10.60 9.83
CA THR A 138 -16.66 11.96 10.28
C THR A 138 -16.01 12.73 9.13
N ALA A 139 -16.69 13.76 8.62
CA ALA A 139 -16.15 14.62 7.56
C ALA A 139 -14.88 15.37 8.02
N ILE A 140 -13.88 15.45 7.15
CA ILE A 140 -12.70 16.28 7.35
C ILE A 140 -12.96 17.61 6.64
N SER A 141 -13.20 18.68 7.40
CA SER A 141 -13.62 19.99 6.86
C SER A 141 -12.63 20.59 5.85
N SER A 142 -11.33 20.35 6.03
CA SER A 142 -10.26 20.78 5.13
C SER A 142 -10.05 19.86 3.92
N ASN A 143 -10.80 18.74 3.84
CA ASN A 143 -10.55 17.63 2.94
C ASN A 143 -9.09 17.13 2.97
N SER A 144 -8.40 17.35 4.09
CA SER A 144 -6.96 17.07 4.24
C SER A 144 -6.67 16.40 5.58
N SER A 145 -6.02 15.24 5.54
CA SER A 145 -5.54 14.51 6.72
C SER A 145 -4.02 14.56 6.76
N ALA A 146 -3.44 14.80 7.93
CA ALA A 146 -1.99 14.88 8.14
C ALA A 146 -1.62 14.21 9.46
N ILE A 147 -0.76 14.84 10.25
CA ILE A 147 -0.35 14.31 11.55
C ILE A 147 -1.45 14.49 12.60
N TYR A 148 -1.85 13.39 13.24
CA TYR A 148 -2.73 13.34 14.39
C TYR A 148 -2.02 13.80 15.66
N LYS A 149 -0.95 13.10 16.06
CA LYS A 149 -0.14 13.43 17.24
C LYS A 149 1.33 13.59 16.91
N MET A 150 1.99 14.45 17.67
CA MET A 150 3.43 14.66 17.60
C MET A 150 4.04 14.46 18.98
N LYS A 151 5.21 13.80 19.02
CA LYS A 151 6.03 13.64 20.22
C LYS A 151 7.41 14.25 20.04
N PHE A 152 7.81 15.07 21.01
CA PHE A 152 9.14 15.68 21.12
C PHE A 152 9.50 15.91 22.60
N GLY A 153 10.75 15.63 22.98
CA GLY A 153 11.23 15.81 24.34
C GLY A 153 10.43 14.98 25.37
N GLY A 154 9.93 13.82 24.96
CA GLY A 154 9.06 12.96 25.77
C GLY A 154 7.63 13.47 25.95
N GLN A 155 7.25 14.59 25.31
CA GLN A 155 5.90 15.17 25.41
C GLN A 155 5.11 14.88 24.14
N GLU A 156 3.87 14.40 24.30
CA GLU A 156 2.93 14.16 23.21
C GLU A 156 1.90 15.28 23.13
N SER A 157 1.55 15.70 21.91
CA SER A 157 0.51 16.70 21.65
C SER A 157 -0.36 16.28 20.47
N VAL A 158 -1.67 16.50 20.58
CA VAL A 158 -2.59 16.37 19.45
C VAL A 158 -2.45 17.59 18.54
N ARG A 159 -2.18 17.34 17.26
CA ARG A 159 -2.07 18.35 16.22
C ARG A 159 -3.35 18.48 15.39
N SER A 160 -4.02 17.37 15.08
CA SER A 160 -5.25 17.37 14.30
C SER A 160 -6.04 16.09 14.52
N GLU A 161 -7.23 16.17 15.11
CA GLU A 161 -8.10 14.99 15.37
C GLU A 161 -8.42 14.15 14.12
N SER A 162 -8.34 14.76 12.93
CA SER A 162 -8.55 14.10 11.63
C SER A 162 -7.27 13.54 11.01
N GLY A 163 -6.12 13.62 11.68
CA GLY A 163 -4.85 13.11 11.20
C GLY A 163 -4.85 11.59 11.04
N TRP A 164 -4.02 11.09 10.11
CA TRP A 164 -3.90 9.66 9.82
C TRP A 164 -2.68 9.01 10.45
N CYS A 165 -1.72 9.79 10.97
CA CYS A 165 -0.49 9.26 11.56
C CYS A 165 -0.06 9.96 12.84
N ASN A 166 0.78 9.27 13.59
CA ASN A 166 1.55 9.81 14.69
C ASN A 166 2.99 10.01 14.22
N TYR A 167 3.63 11.05 14.74
CA TYR A 167 5.03 11.37 14.47
C TYR A 167 5.80 11.42 15.79
N ASP A 168 6.88 10.63 15.89
CA ASP A 168 7.78 10.60 17.05
C ASP A 168 9.14 11.17 16.65
N GLY A 169 9.37 12.44 17.00
CA GLY A 169 10.63 13.12 16.78
C GLY A 169 11.77 12.62 17.67
N ASP A 170 11.46 11.93 18.78
CA ASP A 170 12.45 11.39 19.70
C ASP A 170 12.97 10.01 19.24
N ASN A 171 12.27 9.37 18.30
CA ASN A 171 12.59 8.04 17.79
C ASN A 171 12.85 8.07 16.28
N ASN A 172 13.93 8.72 15.85
CA ASN A 172 14.35 8.82 14.45
C ASN A 172 13.25 9.32 13.50
N HIS A 173 12.49 10.34 13.94
CA HIS A 173 11.40 10.94 13.17
C HIS A 173 10.29 9.94 12.78
N LEU A 174 10.13 8.84 13.52
CA LEU A 174 9.23 7.73 13.16
C LEU A 174 7.78 8.19 12.94
N VAL A 175 7.23 7.83 11.79
CA VAL A 175 5.83 8.02 11.40
C VAL A 175 5.12 6.68 11.45
N THR A 176 4.10 6.59 12.28
CA THR A 176 3.25 5.39 12.41
C THR A 176 1.82 5.74 12.05
N ALA A 177 1.12 4.83 11.36
CA ALA A 177 -0.30 5.00 11.11
C ALA A 177 -1.08 5.08 12.44
N GLN A 178 -2.09 5.94 12.49
CA GLN A 178 -3.03 5.98 13.61
C GLN A 178 -3.81 4.68 13.64
N GLU A 179 -3.78 4.01 14.78
CA GLU A 179 -4.43 2.71 14.93
C GLU A 179 -5.94 2.83 14.67
N ASN A 180 -6.48 1.84 13.94
CA ASN A 180 -7.89 1.76 13.54
C ASN A 180 -8.41 2.99 12.77
N ARG A 181 -7.56 3.85 12.23
CA ARG A 181 -7.99 4.97 11.38
C ARG A 181 -8.14 4.50 9.93
N THR A 182 -9.38 4.50 9.45
CA THR A 182 -9.69 4.31 8.03
C THR A 182 -10.15 5.63 7.42
N LEU A 183 -9.48 6.05 6.35
CA LEU A 183 -9.88 7.22 5.56
C LEU A 183 -10.86 6.83 4.48
N ILE A 184 -11.80 7.70 4.18
CA ILE A 184 -12.83 7.50 3.15
C ILE A 184 -12.70 8.61 2.14
N ILE A 185 -12.55 8.24 0.86
CA ILE A 185 -12.77 9.16 -0.25
C ILE A 185 -14.20 8.95 -0.71
N SER A 186 -14.96 10.04 -0.71
CA SER A 186 -16.29 10.06 -1.31
C SER A 186 -16.24 10.79 -2.65
N LYS A 187 -17.11 10.41 -3.59
CA LYS A 187 -17.33 11.14 -4.84
C LYS A 187 -18.78 11.59 -4.91
N HIS A 188 -19.00 12.90 -5.08
CA HIS A 188 -20.34 13.50 -5.10
C HIS A 188 -21.22 13.07 -3.92
N GLY A 189 -20.63 13.03 -2.72
CA GLY A 189 -21.33 12.70 -1.46
C GLY A 189 -21.56 11.21 -1.21
N LYS A 190 -21.07 10.31 -2.08
CA LYS A 190 -21.16 8.85 -1.87
C LYS A 190 -19.79 8.27 -1.55
N PRO A 191 -19.65 7.41 -0.53
CA PRO A 191 -18.41 6.68 -0.26
C PRO A 191 -17.96 5.94 -1.52
N PHE A 192 -16.69 6.12 -1.90
CA PHE A 192 -16.15 5.57 -3.14
C PHE A 192 -14.97 4.63 -2.87
N PHE A 193 -13.95 5.10 -2.15
CA PHE A 193 -12.84 4.25 -1.69
C PHE A 193 -12.67 4.36 -0.17
N LYS A 194 -12.31 3.25 0.47
CA LYS A 194 -11.71 3.26 1.81
C LYS A 194 -10.22 3.01 1.72
N LEU A 195 -9.47 3.62 2.62
CA LEU A 195 -8.02 3.62 2.62
C LEU A 195 -7.47 3.41 4.03
N LYS A 196 -6.41 2.62 4.12
CA LYS A 196 -5.54 2.52 5.28
C LYS A 196 -4.16 2.97 4.86
N MET A 197 -3.74 4.11 5.40
CA MET A 197 -2.35 4.55 5.29
C MET A 197 -1.50 3.65 6.18
N ASN A 198 -0.41 3.09 5.66
CA ASN A 198 0.43 2.16 6.41
C ASN A 198 1.78 2.79 6.80
N SER A 199 2.44 3.43 5.83
CA SER A 199 3.82 3.92 6.00
C SER A 199 4.14 4.99 4.96
N ILE A 200 5.20 5.76 5.21
CA ILE A 200 5.84 6.67 4.26
C ILE A 200 7.30 6.27 4.02
N TYR A 201 7.67 5.06 4.39
CA TYR A 201 9.05 4.58 4.30
C TYR A 201 9.22 3.57 3.19
N GLU A 202 10.37 3.64 2.54
CA GLU A 202 10.77 2.61 1.58
C GLU A 202 10.93 1.27 2.33
N ASN A 203 10.26 0.24 1.80
CA ASN A 203 10.16 -1.09 2.40
C ASN A 203 9.62 -1.06 3.85
N GLU A 204 8.81 -0.05 4.17
CA GLU A 204 8.18 0.15 5.48
C GLU A 204 9.16 0.32 6.64
N LYS A 205 10.40 0.72 6.37
CA LYS A 205 11.44 0.89 7.40
C LYS A 205 12.00 2.29 7.39
N ALA A 206 11.85 3.03 8.48
CA ALA A 206 12.53 4.30 8.67
C ALA A 206 14.05 4.09 8.67
N ASN A 207 14.79 5.03 8.07
CA ASN A 207 16.24 5.08 8.23
C ASN A 207 16.66 6.12 9.27
N GLU A 208 17.90 6.00 9.75
CA GLU A 208 18.44 6.82 10.84
C GLU A 208 18.50 8.31 10.47
N ASP A 209 18.79 8.62 9.20
CA ASP A 209 18.96 9.99 8.70
C ASP A 209 17.64 10.70 8.36
N ALA A 210 16.51 10.01 8.53
CA ALA A 210 15.19 10.46 8.14
C ALA A 210 15.07 11.00 6.70
N ASN A 211 15.85 10.43 5.77
CA ASN A 211 15.89 10.86 4.37
C ASN A 211 15.11 9.93 3.42
N ASN A 212 14.70 8.74 3.88
CA ASN A 212 13.86 7.81 3.11
C ASN A 212 12.36 7.96 3.37
N PHE A 213 11.99 9.12 3.90
CA PHE A 213 10.60 9.53 4.04
C PHE A 213 10.02 9.69 2.63
N VAL A 214 8.70 9.65 2.53
CA VAL A 214 7.95 9.93 1.29
C VAL A 214 7.94 8.77 0.27
N PHE A 215 7.92 7.54 0.75
CA PHE A 215 7.56 6.34 -0.02
C PHE A 215 6.27 5.76 0.55
N TYR A 216 5.13 6.16 -0.01
CA TYR A 216 3.84 5.82 0.56
C TYR A 216 3.52 4.33 0.41
N SER A 217 3.04 3.74 1.50
CA SER A 217 2.30 2.48 1.47
C SER A 217 0.86 2.69 1.92
N ILE A 218 -0.08 2.20 1.10
CA ILE A 218 -1.50 2.42 1.27
C ILE A 218 -2.23 1.14 0.88
N ASP A 219 -3.09 0.63 1.75
CA ASP A 219 -4.11 -0.34 1.36
C ASP A 219 -5.40 0.40 1.02
N TYR A 220 -6.06 0.03 -0.07
CA TYR A 220 -7.32 0.64 -0.47
C TYR A 220 -8.27 -0.35 -1.13
N GLN A 221 -9.56 -0.05 -1.03
CA GLN A 221 -10.63 -0.87 -1.58
C GLN A 221 -11.78 0.03 -2.00
N GLU A 222 -12.36 -0.23 -3.16
CA GLU A 222 -13.60 0.42 -3.61
C GLU A 222 -14.77 -0.10 -2.76
N PHE A 223 -15.68 0.80 -2.36
CA PHE A 223 -16.93 0.38 -1.74
C PHE A 223 -17.81 -0.33 -2.77
N LYS A 224 -18.38 -1.47 -2.37
CA LYS A 224 -19.35 -2.23 -3.17
C LYS A 224 -20.77 -1.76 -2.90
#